data_AF-A0A1B3LTC8-F1
#
_entry.id   AF-A0A1B3LTC8-F1
#
_cell.length_a   1.000
_cell.length_b   1.000
_cell.length_c   1.000
_cell.angle_alpha   90.00
_cell.angle_beta   90.00
_cell.angle_gamma   90.00
#
_symmetry.space_group_name_H-M   'P 1'
#
loop_
_entity.id
_entity.type
_entity.pdbx_description
1 polymer ?
#
loop_
_entity_poly.entity_id
_entity_poly.type
_entity_poly.pdbx_seq_one_letter_code
_entity_poly.pdbx_strand_id
1 'polypeptide(L)'
;MVGETLEQHCETEFNRIRATAFPRAFFEKDNDARTGSKGDYIFRDSDEAGTEIVSIMFEMKNESDRTATKNRNEDFLKELDKDRTEKGCEYAVLVSLLEPDSELYNTGILDVFHRYPKMYIVRPQFFIPIITLLRNAAMNSVKYKTELALFKAQNIDITNFENELEGFKTAFAKNYDLASRRFQTAIEEIDKSIDHLQKTKEALLGTDRNLRLANDKAQDVTIKKLTRGNPTMAAKFSELKNQDPSGA
;
A
#
# COMPACT_ATOMS: atom_id res chain seq x y z
N MET A 1 -14.86 -61.02 6.56
CA MET A 1 -15.01 -59.61 6.95
C MET A 1 -14.73 -58.79 5.70
N VAL A 2 -15.71 -58.03 5.19
CA VAL A 2 -15.53 -57.24 3.97
C VAL A 2 -14.49 -56.16 4.27
N GLY A 3 -13.36 -56.23 3.58
CA GLY A 3 -12.16 -55.41 3.83
C GLY A 3 -12.36 -53.96 3.45
N GLU A 4 -12.78 -53.15 4.41
CA GLU A 4 -12.70 -51.70 4.34
C GLU A 4 -11.21 -51.28 4.35
N THR A 5 -10.82 -50.35 3.47
CA THR A 5 -9.44 -49.82 3.49
C THR A 5 -9.24 -48.92 4.71
N LEU A 6 -7.99 -48.75 5.17
CA LEU A 6 -7.71 -47.93 6.34
C LEU A 6 -8.23 -46.48 6.16
N GLU A 7 -8.10 -45.97 4.95
CA GLU A 7 -8.59 -44.66 4.53
C GLU A 7 -10.10 -44.54 4.73
N GLN A 8 -10.85 -45.54 4.26
CA GLN A 8 -12.31 -45.55 4.35
C GLN A 8 -12.78 -45.71 5.80
N HIS A 9 -12.08 -46.52 6.59
CA HIS A 9 -12.32 -46.66 8.02
C HIS A 9 -12.19 -45.32 8.75
N CYS A 10 -11.05 -44.62 8.59
CA CYS A 10 -10.82 -43.32 9.21
C CYS A 10 -11.84 -42.26 8.76
N GLU A 11 -12.19 -42.25 7.47
CA GLU A 11 -13.22 -41.35 6.92
C GLU A 11 -14.60 -41.61 7.54
N THR A 12 -15.00 -42.88 7.68
CA THR A 12 -16.26 -43.26 8.32
C THR A 12 -16.29 -42.87 9.80
N GLU A 13 -15.21 -43.13 10.54
CA GLU A 13 -15.10 -42.76 11.96
C GLU A 13 -15.17 -41.23 12.15
N PHE A 14 -14.51 -40.46 11.28
CA PHE A 14 -14.60 -39.00 11.31
C PHE A 14 -16.03 -38.51 11.06
N ASN A 15 -16.67 -38.98 9.99
CA ASN A 15 -18.01 -38.55 9.60
C ASN A 15 -19.07 -38.90 10.66
N ARG A 16 -18.89 -39.99 11.43
CA ARG A 16 -19.81 -40.37 12.51
C ARG A 16 -19.92 -39.31 13.60
N ILE A 17 -18.83 -38.60 13.91
CA ILE A 17 -18.77 -37.61 14.99
C ILE A 17 -18.65 -36.17 14.50
N ARG A 18 -18.53 -35.96 13.18
CA ARG A 18 -18.32 -34.65 12.57
C ARG A 18 -19.34 -33.62 13.04
N ALA A 19 -20.63 -33.95 13.01
CA ALA A 19 -21.70 -33.03 13.38
C ALA A 19 -21.65 -32.59 14.85
N THR A 20 -21.16 -33.45 15.75
CA THR A 20 -21.15 -33.19 17.20
C THR A 20 -19.83 -32.62 17.70
N ALA A 21 -18.70 -33.08 17.16
CA ALA A 21 -17.36 -32.72 17.63
C ALA A 21 -16.63 -31.70 16.72
N PHE A 22 -16.94 -31.70 15.42
CA PHE A 22 -16.19 -30.95 14.40
C PHE A 22 -17.11 -30.26 13.37
N PRO A 23 -18.07 -29.42 13.80
CA PRO A 23 -19.15 -28.92 12.93
C PRO A 23 -18.65 -28.05 11.77
N ARG A 24 -17.49 -27.40 11.91
CA ARG A 24 -16.89 -26.50 10.91
C ARG A 24 -15.65 -27.10 10.25
N ALA A 25 -15.30 -28.33 10.60
CA ALA A 25 -14.09 -28.94 10.10
C ALA A 25 -14.29 -29.53 8.70
N PHE A 26 -13.20 -29.47 7.98
CA PHE A 26 -12.99 -30.00 6.65
C PHE A 26 -12.07 -31.22 6.76
N PHE A 27 -12.45 -32.32 6.14
CA PHE A 27 -11.63 -33.54 6.04
C PHE A 27 -11.84 -34.14 4.66
N GLU A 28 -10.86 -33.99 3.78
CA GLU A 28 -10.96 -34.43 2.38
C GLU A 28 -9.64 -34.99 1.88
N LYS A 29 -9.72 -35.79 0.81
CA LYS A 29 -8.54 -36.32 0.13
C LYS A 29 -7.71 -35.21 -0.52
N ASP A 30 -6.39 -35.34 -0.47
CA ASP A 30 -5.53 -34.42 -1.22
C ASP A 30 -5.55 -34.76 -2.73
N ASN A 31 -6.39 -34.03 -3.46
CA ASN A 31 -6.53 -34.19 -4.91
C ASN A 31 -5.60 -33.25 -5.70
N ASP A 32 -4.84 -32.38 -5.03
CA ASP A 32 -4.01 -31.39 -5.71
C ASP A 32 -2.63 -31.97 -6.06
N ALA A 33 -2.55 -32.56 -7.25
CA ALA A 33 -1.38 -33.23 -7.79
C ALA A 33 -0.31 -32.29 -8.41
N ARG A 34 -0.43 -30.96 -8.25
CA ARG A 34 0.41 -29.99 -8.97
C ARG A 34 1.91 -30.10 -8.67
N THR A 35 2.30 -30.65 -7.52
CA THR A 35 3.72 -30.80 -7.10
C THR A 35 4.24 -32.23 -7.14
N GLY A 36 3.44 -33.19 -7.64
CA GLY A 36 3.85 -34.59 -7.82
C GLY A 36 3.91 -35.44 -6.55
N SER A 37 3.54 -34.88 -5.39
CA SER A 37 3.43 -35.56 -4.10
C SER A 37 2.00 -35.41 -3.57
N LYS A 38 1.45 -36.48 -3.01
CA LYS A 38 0.05 -36.54 -2.56
C LYS A 38 0.02 -37.14 -1.16
N GLY A 39 -0.41 -36.35 -0.19
CA GLY A 39 -0.88 -36.91 1.08
C GLY A 39 -2.22 -37.63 0.88
N ASP A 40 -2.66 -38.42 1.85
CA ASP A 40 -3.95 -39.11 1.73
C ASP A 40 -5.11 -38.18 2.06
N TYR A 41 -5.06 -37.47 3.18
CA TYR A 41 -6.12 -36.57 3.64
C TYR A 41 -5.60 -35.30 4.29
N ILE A 42 -6.36 -34.22 4.17
CA ILE A 42 -6.14 -32.96 4.89
C ILE A 42 -7.32 -32.72 5.82
N PHE A 43 -7.03 -32.54 7.11
CA PHE A 43 -7.97 -32.01 8.09
C PHE A 43 -7.70 -30.52 8.32
N ARG A 44 -8.75 -29.69 8.31
CA ARG A 44 -8.68 -28.29 8.78
C ARG A 44 -9.91 -27.98 9.61
N ASP A 45 -9.71 -27.33 10.75
CA ASP A 45 -10.81 -26.78 11.54
C ASP A 45 -10.66 -25.27 11.70
N SER A 46 -11.79 -24.57 11.75
CA SER A 46 -11.84 -23.10 11.82
C SER A 46 -12.86 -22.65 12.85
N ASP A 47 -12.59 -21.49 13.46
CA ASP A 47 -13.50 -20.87 14.41
C ASP A 47 -14.71 -20.21 13.72
N GLU A 48 -15.53 -19.50 14.49
CA GLU A 48 -16.71 -18.80 13.98
C GLU A 48 -16.38 -17.69 12.98
N ALA A 49 -15.23 -17.04 13.15
CA ALA A 49 -14.75 -15.97 12.30
C ALA A 49 -14.00 -16.46 11.04
N GLY A 50 -13.80 -17.78 10.91
CA GLY A 50 -13.05 -18.38 9.81
C GLY A 50 -11.53 -18.38 10.02
N THR A 51 -11.07 -18.15 11.25
CA THR A 51 -9.64 -18.29 11.61
C THR A 51 -9.31 -19.77 11.76
N GLU A 52 -8.26 -20.24 11.09
CA GLU A 52 -7.82 -21.63 11.21
C GLU A 52 -7.37 -21.94 12.64
N ILE A 53 -8.05 -22.90 13.27
CA ILE A 53 -7.71 -23.42 14.59
C ILE A 53 -6.50 -24.32 14.45
N VAL A 54 -6.63 -25.37 13.63
CA VAL A 54 -5.60 -26.38 13.38
C VAL A 54 -5.74 -26.97 11.98
N SER A 55 -4.61 -27.31 11.38
CA SER A 55 -4.53 -28.07 10.13
C SER A 55 -3.59 -29.27 10.28
N ILE A 56 -3.99 -30.41 9.75
CA ILE A 56 -3.28 -31.68 9.88
C ILE A 56 -3.22 -32.37 8.53
N MET A 57 -2.01 -32.69 8.08
CA MET A 57 -1.76 -33.59 6.96
C MET A 57 -1.74 -35.04 7.44
N PHE A 58 -2.51 -35.91 6.80
CA PHE A 58 -2.58 -37.33 7.12
C PHE A 58 -2.00 -38.19 6.01
N GLU A 59 -1.23 -39.19 6.44
CA GLU A 59 -0.77 -40.31 5.62
C GLU A 59 -1.31 -41.61 6.22
N MET A 60 -1.90 -42.49 5.43
CA MET A 60 -2.49 -43.76 5.83
C MET A 60 -1.64 -44.91 5.28
N LYS A 61 -1.15 -45.80 6.16
CA LYS A 61 -0.36 -46.98 5.74
C LYS A 61 -0.95 -48.25 6.30
N ASN A 62 -1.35 -49.13 5.38
CA ASN A 62 -1.80 -50.48 5.70
C ASN A 62 -0.69 -51.50 5.41
N GLU A 63 -0.63 -52.57 6.19
CA GLU A 63 0.21 -53.71 5.88
C GLU A 63 -0.46 -54.50 4.76
N SER A 64 0.10 -54.42 3.54
CA SER A 64 -0.41 -55.21 2.42
C SER A 64 0.29 -56.57 2.44
N ASP A 65 -0.45 -57.65 2.64
CA ASP A 65 0.03 -59.04 2.72
C ASP A 65 0.84 -59.54 1.49
N ARG A 66 0.99 -58.71 0.44
CA ARG A 66 1.46 -59.13 -0.90
C ARG A 66 2.84 -58.61 -1.29
N THR A 67 3.49 -57.77 -0.48
CA THR A 67 4.82 -57.22 -0.82
C THR A 67 5.95 -58.03 -0.17
N ALA A 68 6.94 -58.43 -0.98
CA ALA A 68 8.11 -59.21 -0.54
C ALA A 68 9.01 -58.47 0.47
N THR A 69 8.83 -57.16 0.62
CA THR A 69 9.55 -56.31 1.58
C THR A 69 8.52 -55.60 2.45
N LYS A 70 8.63 -55.76 3.78
CA LYS A 70 7.79 -55.00 4.72
C LYS A 70 8.34 -53.57 4.82
N ASN A 71 7.51 -52.59 4.47
CA ASN A 71 7.85 -51.18 4.64
C ASN A 71 7.83 -50.81 6.14
N ARG A 72 8.68 -49.86 6.52
CA ARG A 72 8.73 -49.32 7.90
C ARG A 72 8.06 -47.96 7.96
N ASN A 73 7.60 -47.57 9.14
CA ASN A 73 7.01 -46.24 9.35
C ASN A 73 7.98 -45.11 8.98
N GLU A 74 9.26 -45.29 9.27
CA GLU A 74 10.31 -44.31 9.00
C GLU A 74 10.45 -43.94 7.52
N ASP A 75 10.10 -44.86 6.62
CA ASP A 75 10.27 -44.68 5.17
C ASP A 75 9.35 -43.56 4.63
N PHE A 76 8.26 -43.25 5.34
CA PHE A 76 7.23 -42.31 4.90
C PHE A 76 7.36 -40.90 5.52
N LEU A 77 8.14 -40.76 6.60
CA LEU A 77 8.16 -39.51 7.39
C LEU A 77 8.69 -38.32 6.60
N LYS A 78 9.70 -38.54 5.75
CA LYS A 78 10.29 -37.45 4.95
C LYS A 78 9.32 -36.90 3.91
N GLU A 79 8.57 -37.78 3.25
CA GLU A 79 7.59 -37.41 2.24
C GLU A 79 6.39 -36.71 2.88
N LEU A 80 5.88 -37.26 3.98
CA LEU A 80 4.81 -36.65 4.76
C LEU A 80 5.18 -35.25 5.28
N ASP A 81 6.41 -35.02 5.73
CA ASP A 81 6.83 -33.68 6.18
C ASP A 81 6.88 -32.67 5.03
N LYS A 82 7.30 -33.14 3.85
CA LYS A 82 7.29 -32.34 2.63
C LYS A 82 5.86 -31.96 2.26
N ASP A 83 4.93 -32.92 2.24
CA ASP A 83 3.52 -32.68 1.92
C ASP A 83 2.84 -31.74 2.91
N ARG A 84 3.10 -31.94 4.21
CA ARG A 84 2.67 -31.03 5.27
C ARG A 84 3.11 -29.59 4.98
N THR A 85 4.37 -29.40 4.58
CA THR A 85 4.94 -28.08 4.31
C THR A 85 4.37 -27.46 3.04
N GLU A 86 4.27 -28.21 1.95
CA GLU A 86 3.73 -27.74 0.67
C GLU A 86 2.26 -27.32 0.78
N LYS A 87 1.47 -28.06 1.57
CA LYS A 87 0.06 -27.76 1.81
C LYS A 87 -0.17 -26.80 2.97
N GLY A 88 0.89 -26.32 3.63
CA GLY A 88 0.80 -25.38 4.74
C GLY A 88 -0.02 -25.92 5.92
N CYS A 89 0.10 -27.20 6.22
CA CYS A 89 -0.54 -27.83 7.39
C CYS A 89 0.34 -27.64 8.64
N GLU A 90 -0.30 -27.38 9.79
CA GLU A 90 0.43 -27.18 11.04
C GLU A 90 1.08 -28.49 11.54
N TYR A 91 0.36 -29.60 11.46
CA TYR A 91 0.79 -30.92 11.92
C TYR A 91 0.82 -31.95 10.79
N ALA A 92 1.59 -33.02 11.00
CA ALA A 92 1.53 -34.24 10.18
C ALA A 92 1.23 -35.43 11.07
N VAL A 93 0.41 -36.36 10.59
CA VAL A 93 0.08 -37.58 11.30
C VAL A 93 0.12 -38.77 10.35
N LEU A 94 1.04 -39.71 10.63
CA LEU A 94 1.06 -41.02 9.98
C LEU A 94 0.15 -41.97 10.76
N VAL A 95 -0.93 -42.43 10.14
CA VAL A 95 -1.80 -43.49 10.66
C VAL A 95 -1.35 -44.80 10.06
N SER A 96 -0.85 -45.72 10.88
CA SER A 96 -0.15 -46.90 10.36
C SER A 96 -0.54 -48.20 11.04
N LEU A 97 -0.72 -49.24 10.23
CA LEU A 97 -0.78 -50.64 10.62
C LEU A 97 0.54 -51.39 10.38
N LEU A 98 1.58 -50.70 9.89
CA LEU A 98 2.91 -51.29 9.69
C LEU A 98 3.60 -51.61 11.01
N GLU A 99 4.52 -52.58 10.99
CA GLU A 99 5.28 -52.99 12.17
C GLU A 99 4.37 -53.35 13.36
N PRO A 100 3.42 -54.30 13.19
CA PRO A 100 2.40 -54.62 14.21
C PRO A 100 3.01 -55.13 15.52
N ASP A 101 4.18 -55.78 15.44
CA ASP A 101 4.90 -56.32 16.61
C ASP A 101 5.77 -55.26 17.34
N SER A 102 5.81 -54.01 16.85
CA SER A 102 6.62 -52.94 17.45
C SER A 102 6.00 -52.45 18.77
N GLU A 103 6.67 -52.70 19.89
CA GLU A 103 6.28 -52.15 21.19
C GLU A 103 6.21 -50.62 21.15
N LEU A 104 7.16 -49.97 20.48
CA LEU A 104 7.25 -48.51 20.37
C LEU A 104 5.98 -47.91 19.75
N TYR A 105 5.57 -48.41 18.58
CA TYR A 105 4.40 -47.88 17.85
C TYR A 105 3.06 -48.33 18.44
N ASN A 106 3.07 -49.30 19.36
CA ASN A 106 1.87 -49.78 20.05
C ASN A 106 1.59 -49.05 21.38
N THR A 107 2.45 -48.11 21.80
CA THR A 107 2.29 -47.34 23.05
C THR A 107 1.19 -46.29 23.01
N GLY A 108 0.70 -45.90 21.82
CA GLY A 108 -0.38 -44.93 21.67
C GLY A 108 -0.10 -43.88 20.59
N ILE A 109 -0.09 -42.62 21.00
CA ILE A 109 0.30 -41.48 20.16
C ILE A 109 1.79 -41.24 20.35
N LEU A 110 2.59 -41.51 19.32
CA LEU A 110 4.03 -41.31 19.35
C LEU A 110 4.40 -40.01 18.63
N ASP A 111 5.17 -39.14 19.27
CA ASP A 111 5.79 -38.01 18.59
C ASP A 111 7.14 -38.40 17.97
N VAL A 112 7.50 -37.76 16.86
CA VAL A 112 8.82 -37.90 16.22
C VAL A 112 9.52 -36.55 16.07
N PHE A 113 9.28 -35.63 17.02
CA PHE A 113 9.65 -34.22 16.92
C PHE A 113 11.16 -33.97 16.84
N HIS A 114 11.94 -34.90 17.41
CA HIS A 114 13.40 -34.88 17.35
C HIS A 114 13.94 -35.00 15.90
N ARG A 115 13.13 -35.50 14.96
CA ARG A 115 13.45 -35.59 13.52
C ARG A 115 12.56 -34.69 12.67
N TYR A 116 11.26 -34.71 12.92
CA TYR A 116 10.25 -33.97 12.16
C TYR A 116 9.33 -33.21 13.13
N PRO A 117 9.51 -31.89 13.29
CA PRO A 117 8.71 -31.10 14.23
C PRO A 117 7.22 -31.20 13.94
N LYS A 118 6.39 -31.29 14.99
CA LYS A 118 4.92 -31.37 14.88
C LYS A 118 4.39 -32.57 14.08
N MET A 119 5.16 -33.67 14.04
CA MET A 119 4.74 -34.92 13.42
C MET A 119 4.49 -36.03 14.44
N TYR A 120 3.40 -36.78 14.25
CA TYR A 120 3.01 -37.93 15.07
C TYR A 120 2.84 -39.20 14.23
N ILE A 121 3.00 -40.35 14.89
CA ILE A 121 2.67 -41.67 14.36
C ILE A 121 1.63 -42.28 15.30
N VAL A 122 0.53 -42.78 14.73
CA VAL A 122 -0.59 -43.35 15.49
C VAL A 122 -1.10 -44.63 14.87
N ARG A 123 -1.68 -45.50 15.69
CA ARG A 123 -2.55 -46.59 15.21
C ARG A 123 -3.96 -46.06 14.90
N PRO A 124 -4.77 -46.76 14.08
CA PRO A 124 -6.08 -46.25 13.64
C PRO A 124 -7.04 -45.93 14.80
N GLN A 125 -6.98 -46.67 15.91
CA GLN A 125 -7.81 -46.41 17.09
C GLN A 125 -7.53 -45.05 17.76
N PHE A 126 -6.37 -44.43 17.50
CA PHE A 126 -6.00 -43.12 18.02
C PHE A 126 -6.26 -41.97 17.04
N PHE A 127 -6.82 -42.25 15.85
CA PHE A 127 -7.09 -41.26 14.80
C PHE A 127 -7.98 -40.09 15.29
N ILE A 128 -9.13 -40.39 15.89
CA ILE A 128 -10.00 -39.35 16.46
C ILE A 128 -9.38 -38.68 17.71
N PRO A 129 -8.80 -39.44 18.67
CA PRO A 129 -8.11 -38.85 19.81
C PRO A 129 -7.04 -37.83 19.45
N ILE A 130 -6.19 -38.09 18.44
CA ILE A 130 -5.13 -37.14 18.06
C ILE A 130 -5.69 -35.85 17.46
N ILE A 131 -6.72 -35.93 16.60
CA ILE A 131 -7.41 -34.74 16.07
C ILE A 131 -7.96 -33.89 17.22
N THR A 132 -8.62 -34.54 18.18
CA THR A 132 -9.22 -33.87 19.35
C THR A 132 -8.16 -33.20 20.21
N LEU A 133 -7.05 -33.89 20.47
CA LEU A 133 -5.94 -33.37 21.27
C LEU A 133 -5.32 -32.12 20.63
N LEU A 134 -4.97 -32.20 19.34
CA LEU A 134 -4.33 -31.11 18.62
C LEU A 134 -5.27 -29.90 18.49
N ARG A 135 -6.55 -30.14 18.21
CA ARG A 135 -7.57 -29.09 18.18
C ARG A 135 -7.70 -28.38 19.53
N ASN A 136 -7.82 -29.13 20.63
CA ASN A 136 -7.98 -28.54 21.96
C ASN A 136 -6.75 -27.74 22.39
N ALA A 137 -5.55 -28.25 22.07
CA ALA A 137 -4.30 -27.52 22.30
C ALA A 137 -4.25 -26.22 21.49
N ALA A 138 -4.70 -26.26 20.24
CA ALA A 138 -4.74 -25.10 19.37
C ALA A 138 -5.81 -24.07 19.80
N MET A 139 -6.98 -24.49 20.28
CA MET A 139 -8.04 -23.59 20.74
C MET A 139 -7.60 -22.67 21.89
N ASN A 140 -6.74 -23.16 22.80
CA ASN A 140 -6.15 -22.30 23.84
C ASN A 140 -5.24 -21.20 23.25
N SER A 141 -4.66 -21.47 22.08
CA SER A 141 -3.81 -20.53 21.33
C SER A 141 -4.59 -19.62 20.37
N VAL A 142 -5.85 -19.96 20.02
CA VAL A 142 -6.67 -19.19 19.06
C VAL A 142 -6.90 -17.76 19.56
N LYS A 143 -7.16 -17.55 20.85
CA LYS A 143 -7.29 -16.19 21.42
C LYS A 143 -6.08 -15.31 21.09
N TYR A 144 -4.87 -15.86 21.22
CA TYR A 144 -3.64 -15.16 20.88
C TYR A 144 -3.45 -14.98 19.37
N LYS A 145 -3.84 -15.96 18.54
CA LYS A 145 -3.81 -15.82 17.06
C LYS A 145 -4.76 -14.70 16.60
N THR A 146 -5.95 -14.61 17.18
CA THR A 146 -6.93 -13.55 16.87
C THR A 146 -6.42 -12.18 17.31
N GLU A 147 -5.86 -12.05 18.51
CA GLU A 147 -5.23 -10.81 18.99
C GLU A 147 -4.04 -10.39 18.10
N LEU A 148 -3.19 -11.34 17.71
CA LEU A 148 -2.06 -11.07 16.80
C LEU A 148 -2.53 -10.64 15.41
N ALA A 149 -3.58 -11.28 14.88
CA ALA A 149 -4.17 -10.91 13.59
C ALA A 149 -4.75 -9.49 13.64
N LEU A 150 -5.45 -9.14 14.72
CA LEU A 150 -5.97 -7.80 14.96
C LEU A 150 -4.84 -6.77 15.10
N PHE A 151 -3.77 -7.11 15.82
CA PHE A 151 -2.57 -6.27 15.95
C PHE A 151 -1.84 -6.08 14.61
N LYS A 152 -1.70 -7.13 13.80
CA LYS A 152 -1.09 -7.05 12.46
C LYS A 152 -1.94 -6.18 11.51
N ALA A 153 -3.27 -6.33 11.56
CA ALA A 153 -4.18 -5.49 10.78
C ALA A 153 -4.06 -4.01 11.17
N GLN A 154 -3.98 -3.71 12.48
CA GLN A 154 -3.77 -2.35 12.98
C GLN A 154 -2.42 -1.77 12.56
N ASN A 155 -1.34 -2.56 12.55
CA ASN A 155 -0.03 -2.06 12.10
C ASN A 155 0.02 -1.77 10.60
N ILE A 156 -0.65 -2.56 9.77
CA ILE A 156 -0.75 -2.29 8.32
C ILE A 156 -1.49 -0.96 8.09
N ASP A 157 -2.53 -0.68 8.88
CA ASP A 157 -3.28 0.57 8.82
C ASP A 157 -2.39 1.77 9.20
N ILE A 158 -1.58 1.64 10.26
CA ILE A 158 -0.63 2.69 10.69
C ILE A 158 0.41 2.96 9.59
N THR A 159 0.99 1.93 8.96
CA THR A 159 1.98 2.13 7.89
C THR A 159 1.36 2.77 6.64
N ASN A 160 0.13 2.39 6.28
CA ASN A 160 -0.57 3.03 5.17
C ASN A 160 -0.88 4.49 5.48
N PHE A 161 -1.35 4.78 6.71
CA PHE A 161 -1.58 6.14 7.17
C PHE A 161 -0.29 6.99 7.17
N GLU A 162 0.84 6.45 7.63
CA GLU A 162 2.14 7.15 7.58
C GLU A 162 2.55 7.47 6.14
N ASN A 163 2.39 6.53 5.21
CA ASN A 163 2.68 6.75 3.80
C ASN A 163 1.75 7.79 3.16
N GLU A 164 0.45 7.75 3.46
CA GLU A 164 -0.53 8.72 3.00
C GLU A 164 -0.26 10.13 3.56
N LEU A 165 0.11 10.21 4.85
CA LEU A 165 0.46 11.46 5.51
C LEU A 165 1.74 12.09 4.95
N GLU A 166 2.75 11.28 4.65
CA GLU A 166 4.00 11.74 4.03
C GLU A 166 3.77 12.18 2.56
N GLY A 167 2.91 11.45 1.83
CA GLY A 167 2.44 11.85 0.51
C GLY A 167 1.71 13.20 0.53
N PHE A 168 0.82 13.41 1.51
CA PHE A 168 0.11 14.66 1.72
C PHE A 168 1.07 15.82 2.01
N LYS A 169 2.02 15.64 2.95
CA LYS A 169 3.02 16.67 3.29
C LYS A 169 3.85 17.08 2.08
N THR A 170 4.31 16.10 1.29
CA THR A 170 5.13 16.36 0.11
C THR A 170 4.35 17.14 -0.95
N ALA A 171 3.11 16.73 -1.24
CA ALA A 171 2.24 17.42 -2.19
C ALA A 171 1.89 18.84 -1.72
N PHE A 172 1.58 19.00 -0.44
CA PHE A 172 1.29 20.30 0.16
C PHE A 172 2.48 21.25 0.09
N ALA A 173 3.68 20.80 0.48
CA ALA A 173 4.89 21.60 0.42
C ALA A 173 5.22 22.07 -1.00
N LYS A 174 5.07 21.19 -2.00
CA LYS A 174 5.29 21.52 -3.41
C LYS A 174 4.30 22.56 -3.93
N ASN A 175 3.01 22.42 -3.58
CA ASN A 175 1.98 23.38 -3.96
C ASN A 175 2.20 24.74 -3.29
N TYR A 176 2.60 24.75 -2.01
CA TYR A 176 2.92 25.97 -1.29
C TYR A 176 4.13 26.69 -1.89
N ASP A 177 5.23 25.99 -2.19
CA ASP A 177 6.41 26.58 -2.82
C ASP A 177 6.07 27.17 -4.20
N LEU A 178 5.31 26.44 -5.03
CA LEU A 178 4.88 26.92 -6.34
C LEU A 178 4.01 28.18 -6.22
N ALA A 179 3.06 28.19 -5.28
CA ALA A 179 2.20 29.34 -5.03
C ALA A 179 3.04 30.55 -4.56
N SER A 180 3.94 30.34 -3.60
CA SER A 180 4.85 31.37 -3.08
C SER A 180 5.70 32.00 -4.18
N ARG A 181 6.31 31.19 -5.06
CA ARG A 181 7.08 31.69 -6.22
C ARG A 181 6.22 32.50 -7.17
N ARG A 182 5.00 32.04 -7.48
CA ARG A 182 4.06 32.78 -8.34
C ARG A 182 3.65 34.11 -7.72
N PHE A 183 3.42 34.14 -6.41
CA PHE A 183 3.17 35.37 -5.67
C PHE A 183 4.34 36.33 -5.79
N GLN A 184 5.58 35.86 -5.57
CA GLN A 184 6.77 36.69 -5.67
C GLN A 184 6.95 37.27 -7.09
N THR A 185 6.77 36.46 -8.13
CA THR A 185 6.82 36.94 -9.53
C THR A 185 5.73 37.98 -9.81
N ALA A 186 4.52 37.80 -9.27
CA ALA A 186 3.46 38.79 -9.44
C ALA A 186 3.80 40.13 -8.76
N ILE A 187 4.43 40.10 -7.59
CA ILE A 187 4.94 41.31 -6.92
C ILE A 187 6.02 41.99 -7.76
N GLU A 188 6.97 41.23 -8.31
CA GLU A 188 8.01 41.78 -9.19
C GLU A 188 7.43 42.46 -10.45
N GLU A 189 6.38 41.90 -11.05
CA GLU A 189 5.70 42.51 -12.20
C GLU A 189 4.89 43.76 -11.81
N ILE A 190 4.32 43.80 -10.61
CA ILE A 190 3.70 45.00 -10.05
C ILE A 190 4.74 46.11 -9.89
N ASP A 191 5.90 45.80 -9.32
CA ASP A 191 6.97 46.78 -9.11
C ASP A 191 7.50 47.35 -10.43
N LYS A 192 7.68 46.51 -11.46
CA LYS A 192 8.03 46.98 -12.82
C LYS A 192 6.96 47.90 -13.40
N SER A 193 5.69 47.57 -13.19
CA SER A 193 4.58 48.41 -13.65
C SER A 193 4.56 49.77 -12.94
N ILE A 194 4.86 49.80 -11.65
CA ILE A 194 5.00 51.05 -10.87
C ILE A 194 6.15 51.90 -11.42
N ASP A 195 7.32 51.31 -11.69
CA ASP A 195 8.47 52.02 -12.28
C ASP A 195 8.11 52.63 -13.65
N HIS A 196 7.43 51.87 -14.52
CA HIS A 196 6.94 52.39 -15.79
C HIS A 196 5.96 53.56 -15.62
N LEU A 197 5.03 53.48 -14.66
CA LEU A 197 4.09 54.57 -14.38
C LEU A 197 4.80 55.80 -13.84
N GLN A 198 5.83 55.65 -13.00
CA GLN A 198 6.64 56.75 -12.50
C GLN A 198 7.41 57.46 -13.62
N LYS A 199 8.10 56.71 -14.48
CA LYS A 199 8.78 57.27 -15.67
C LYS A 199 7.82 58.00 -16.59
N THR A 200 6.63 57.44 -16.82
CA THR A 200 5.59 58.09 -17.63
C THR A 200 5.14 59.41 -17.01
N LYS A 201 4.92 59.44 -15.70
CA LYS A 201 4.57 60.66 -14.95
C LYS A 201 5.67 61.72 -15.07
N GLU A 202 6.95 61.35 -14.94
CA GLU A 202 8.07 62.27 -15.08
C GLU A 202 8.16 62.89 -16.48
N ALA A 203 7.98 62.06 -17.53
CA ALA A 203 7.94 62.53 -18.91
C ALA A 203 6.82 63.57 -19.13
N LEU A 204 5.61 63.30 -18.63
CA LEU A 204 4.48 64.23 -18.72
C LEU A 204 4.75 65.57 -18.01
N LEU A 205 5.32 65.54 -16.80
CA LEU A 205 5.72 66.75 -16.07
C LEU A 205 6.83 67.53 -16.82
N GLY A 206 7.74 66.81 -17.48
CA GLY A 206 8.74 67.41 -18.37
C GLY A 206 8.11 68.08 -19.58
N THR A 207 7.10 67.45 -20.19
CA THR A 207 6.32 68.03 -21.30
C THR A 207 5.60 69.30 -20.88
N ASP A 208 4.94 69.30 -19.71
CA ASP A 208 4.28 70.50 -19.16
C ASP A 208 5.27 71.66 -18.99
N ARG A 209 6.45 71.38 -18.43
CA ARG A 209 7.52 72.39 -18.28
C ARG A 209 7.98 72.95 -19.64
N ASN A 210 8.14 72.08 -20.64
CA ASN A 210 8.51 72.51 -21.99
C ASN A 210 7.41 73.35 -22.66
N LEU A 211 6.13 72.99 -22.47
CA LEU A 211 5.00 73.79 -22.95
C LEU A 211 4.96 75.16 -22.29
N ARG A 212 5.21 75.25 -20.97
CA ARG A 212 5.32 76.54 -20.26
C ARG A 212 6.47 77.38 -20.82
N LEU A 213 7.66 76.80 -21.00
CA LEU A 213 8.81 77.51 -21.60
C LEU A 213 8.54 77.95 -23.04
N ALA A 214 7.85 77.14 -23.84
CA ALA A 214 7.46 77.50 -25.20
C ALA A 214 6.43 78.64 -25.20
N ASN A 215 5.44 78.60 -24.30
CA ASN A 215 4.46 79.66 -24.13
C ASN A 215 5.12 80.97 -23.68
N ASP A 216 6.02 80.93 -22.70
CA ASP A 216 6.77 82.11 -22.23
C ASP A 216 7.62 82.70 -23.36
N LYS A 217 8.30 81.85 -24.15
CA LYS A 217 9.03 82.29 -25.35
C LYS A 217 8.13 82.91 -26.41
N ALA A 218 6.92 82.38 -26.61
CA ALA A 218 5.95 82.92 -27.57
C ALA A 218 5.37 84.27 -27.10
N GLN A 219 5.17 84.46 -25.79
CA GLN A 219 4.74 85.73 -25.19
C GLN A 219 5.86 86.77 -25.17
N ASP A 220 7.13 86.36 -25.03
CA ASP A 220 8.32 87.25 -25.09
C ASP A 220 8.72 87.63 -26.54
N VAL A 221 7.86 87.32 -27.53
CA VAL A 221 7.99 87.80 -28.90
C VAL A 221 7.48 89.24 -28.98
N THR A 222 8.33 90.17 -28.56
CA THR A 222 8.08 91.60 -28.76
C THR A 222 8.32 92.00 -30.22
N ILE A 223 7.57 93.00 -30.72
CA ILE A 223 7.76 93.59 -32.08
C ILE A 223 9.25 93.92 -32.33
N LYS A 224 9.96 94.37 -31.29
CA LYS A 224 11.39 94.70 -31.32
C LYS A 224 12.30 93.49 -31.61
N LYS A 225 11.92 92.29 -31.18
CA LYS A 225 12.62 91.03 -31.53
C LYS A 225 12.23 90.54 -32.93
N LEU A 226 10.97 90.68 -33.34
CA LEU A 226 10.49 90.29 -34.67
C LEU A 226 11.12 91.10 -35.82
N THR A 227 11.52 92.35 -35.56
CA THR A 227 12.14 93.22 -36.56
C THR A 227 13.68 93.23 -36.50
N ARG A 228 14.29 92.46 -35.60
CA ARG A 228 15.75 92.45 -35.40
C ARG A 228 16.43 91.77 -36.60
N GLY A 229 17.19 92.55 -37.38
CA GLY A 229 17.86 92.07 -38.60
C GLY A 229 17.06 92.22 -39.89
N ASN A 230 15.84 92.77 -39.83
CA ASN A 230 15.02 93.08 -41.01
C ASN A 230 14.67 94.58 -41.03
N PRO A 231 15.51 95.43 -41.67
CA PRO A 231 15.33 96.89 -41.68
C PRO A 231 14.00 97.31 -42.29
N THR A 232 13.52 96.58 -43.31
CA THR A 232 12.29 96.86 -44.04
C THR A 232 11.05 96.66 -43.18
N MET A 233 11.01 95.59 -42.39
CA MET A 233 9.90 95.35 -41.44
C MET A 233 9.94 96.29 -40.24
N ALA A 234 11.14 96.66 -39.76
CA ALA A 234 11.30 97.68 -38.71
C ALA A 234 10.75 99.05 -39.15
N ALA A 235 10.99 99.43 -40.41
CA ALA A 235 10.47 100.67 -40.99
C ALA A 235 8.94 100.67 -41.07
N LYS A 236 8.34 99.60 -41.63
CA LYS A 236 6.87 99.47 -41.73
C LYS A 236 6.15 99.52 -40.38
N PHE A 237 6.68 98.86 -39.34
CA PHE A 237 6.12 98.95 -38.00
C PHE A 237 6.32 100.31 -37.33
N SER A 238 7.38 101.05 -37.69
CA SER A 238 7.62 102.41 -37.19
C SER A 238 6.70 103.43 -37.88
N GLU A 239 6.43 103.26 -39.17
CA GLU A 239 5.43 104.04 -39.91
C GLU A 239 4.02 103.86 -39.32
N LEU A 240 3.64 102.63 -38.96
CA LEU A 240 2.37 102.35 -38.28
C LEU A 240 2.28 103.01 -36.89
N LYS A 241 3.38 103.08 -36.13
CA LYS A 241 3.41 103.79 -34.83
C LYS A 241 3.39 105.31 -34.95
N ASN A 242 3.93 105.85 -36.06
CA ASN A 242 3.86 107.27 -36.37
C ASN A 242 2.52 107.67 -37.01
N GLN A 243 1.64 106.69 -37.26
CA GLN A 243 0.23 106.88 -37.61
C GLN A 243 -0.70 106.68 -36.41
N ASP A 244 -0.23 106.92 -35.18
CA ASP A 244 -1.15 107.25 -34.07
C ASP A 244 -1.59 108.72 -34.25
N PRO A 245 -2.87 109.00 -34.55
CA PRO A 245 -3.39 110.34 -34.61
C PRO A 245 -3.68 110.81 -33.19
N SER A 246 -2.85 111.71 -32.66
CA SER A 246 -3.34 112.79 -31.82
C SER A 246 -4.22 113.72 -32.69
N GLY A 247 -5.46 113.27 -32.97
CA GLY A 247 -6.38 113.98 -33.86
C GLY A 247 -7.75 113.34 -34.05
N ALA A 248 -8.44 112.98 -32.96
CA ALA A 248 -9.90 113.09 -32.74
C ALA A 248 -10.25 112.65 -31.32
#